data_AF-A0A3L8DCD4-F1
#
_entry.id   AF-A0A3L8DCD4-F1
#
_cell.length_a   1.000
_cell.length_b   1.000
_cell.length_c   1.000
_cell.angle_alpha   90.00
_cell.angle_beta   90.00
_cell.angle_gamma   90.00
#
_symmetry.space_group_name_H-M   'P 1'
#
loop_
_entity.id
_entity.type
_entity.pdbx_description
1 polymer ?
#
loop_
_entity_poly.entity_id
_entity_poly.type
_entity_poly.pdbx_seq_one_letter_code
_entity_poly.pdbx_strand_id
1 'polypeptide(L)'
;MHRRDRKRIDYYCESVVPKIDITTLFPKLLENKVYNRDDVNISTWTKSLGDQDTVKDIFLTIKTRGPNACKNLLLSLRQSNHGNIADILEGKSISSNNIRYPMRSKPRGLVLVISNIYFDSTEKPRLAAEHDEANLKELFKQMGFEVVTHQNLTGQQIKEVVRTFSKRKDLEKVDSCFVFITSHGTEDKMNNSEIQGTDYQKDAPANYEKVLCSDIYDYFTVEACPQLAEKPKIFVFQICRGEKVQKSVAQSRVSIDSLANKADEYVRGLTTRNYSDMLIVQATLPGHVAYRDEITGSWFIQILCKVFMTYACTEHIQDLFSMIDAHLKYLRMPDNKCQTSTVESREFNKHCYLHPGLYEEDLID
;
A
#
# COMPACT_ATOMS: atom_id res chain seq x y z
N MET A 1 28.52 -30.83 -5.78
CA MET A 1 27.35 -29.95 -5.95
C MET A 1 27.62 -28.92 -7.06
N HIS A 2 26.62 -28.49 -7.84
CA HIS A 2 26.83 -27.50 -8.91
C HIS A 2 27.13 -26.10 -8.34
N ARG A 3 27.82 -25.25 -9.13
CA ARG A 3 28.19 -23.88 -8.73
C ARG A 3 26.96 -23.03 -8.40
N ARG A 4 25.84 -23.22 -9.10
CA ARG A 4 24.56 -22.51 -8.86
C ARG A 4 23.97 -22.83 -7.50
N ASP A 5 23.97 -24.10 -7.11
CA ASP A 5 23.39 -24.56 -5.84
C ASP A 5 24.20 -24.09 -4.65
N ARG A 6 25.55 -24.11 -4.75
CA ARG A 6 26.44 -23.57 -3.71
C ARG A 6 26.15 -22.10 -3.44
N LYS A 7 26.02 -21.30 -4.50
CA LYS A 7 25.65 -19.87 -4.39
C LYS A 7 24.28 -19.66 -3.74
N ARG A 8 23.30 -20.53 -4.00
CA ARG A 8 21.97 -20.44 -3.37
C ARG A 8 22.02 -20.75 -1.88
N ILE A 9 22.79 -21.78 -1.49
CA ILE A 9 23.00 -22.12 -0.08
C ILE A 9 23.67 -20.95 0.65
N ASP A 10 24.71 -20.35 0.07
CA ASP A 10 25.36 -19.16 0.62
C ASP A 10 24.36 -18.00 0.79
N TYR A 11 23.59 -17.73 -0.26
CA TYR A 11 22.66 -16.60 -0.30
C TYR A 11 21.53 -16.70 0.73
N TYR A 12 20.97 -17.89 0.93
CA TYR A 12 19.82 -18.07 1.83
C TYR A 12 20.21 -18.45 3.25
N CYS A 13 21.49 -18.75 3.52
CA CYS A 13 21.97 -19.28 4.81
C CYS A 13 21.41 -18.51 6.02
N GLU A 14 21.64 -17.20 6.10
CA GLU A 14 21.19 -16.39 7.24
C GLU A 14 19.66 -16.34 7.40
N SER A 15 18.92 -16.42 6.29
CA SER A 15 17.45 -16.30 6.30
C SER A 15 16.73 -17.62 6.60
N VAL A 16 17.41 -18.73 6.38
CA VAL A 16 16.87 -20.10 6.43
C VAL A 16 17.31 -20.80 7.71
N VAL A 17 18.58 -20.65 8.12
CA VAL A 17 19.14 -21.34 9.29
C VAL A 17 18.35 -21.10 10.59
N PRO A 18 17.87 -19.88 10.91
CA PRO A 18 17.03 -19.65 12.09
C PRO A 18 15.68 -20.37 12.07
N LYS A 19 15.25 -20.82 10.89
CA LYS A 19 13.97 -21.51 10.66
C LYS A 19 14.13 -23.03 10.55
N ILE A 20 15.36 -23.54 10.66
CA ILE A 20 15.65 -24.97 10.64
C ILE A 20 15.52 -25.52 12.05
N ASP A 21 14.56 -26.42 12.23
CA ASP A 21 14.61 -27.40 13.31
C ASP A 21 15.56 -28.54 12.89
N ILE A 22 16.78 -28.43 13.36
CA ILE A 22 17.85 -29.37 13.06
C ILE A 22 17.63 -30.74 13.70
N THR A 23 16.84 -30.85 14.78
CA THR A 23 16.61 -32.12 15.47
C THR A 23 15.80 -33.08 14.60
N THR A 24 14.91 -32.53 13.77
CA THR A 24 14.10 -33.28 12.80
C THR A 24 14.79 -33.39 11.44
N LEU A 25 15.60 -32.41 11.04
CA LEU A 25 16.32 -32.42 9.77
C LEU A 25 17.57 -33.33 9.77
N PHE A 26 18.36 -33.34 10.84
CA PHE A 26 19.67 -34.01 10.86
C PHE A 26 19.61 -35.53 10.60
N PRO A 27 18.68 -36.30 11.18
CA PRO A 27 18.52 -37.73 10.85
C PRO A 27 18.26 -37.96 9.36
N LYS A 28 17.48 -37.06 8.73
CA LYS A 28 17.14 -37.12 7.28
C LYS A 28 18.33 -36.79 6.39
N LEU A 29 19.23 -35.90 6.82
CA LEU A 29 20.48 -35.62 6.11
C LEU A 29 21.39 -36.86 6.05
N LEU A 30 21.41 -37.69 7.09
CA LEU A 30 22.16 -38.96 7.11
C LEU A 30 21.45 -40.06 6.29
N GLU A 31 20.13 -40.20 6.46
CA GLU A 31 19.32 -41.19 5.74
C GLU A 31 19.41 -40.98 4.22
N ASN A 32 19.31 -39.73 3.76
CA ASN A 32 19.40 -39.36 2.34
C ASN A 32 20.85 -39.16 1.85
N LYS A 33 21.85 -39.55 2.66
CA LYS A 33 23.28 -39.53 2.28
C LYS A 33 23.77 -38.14 1.85
N VAL A 34 23.27 -37.08 2.49
CA VAL A 34 23.90 -35.76 2.41
C VAL A 34 25.24 -35.79 3.17
N TYR A 35 25.23 -36.48 4.32
CA TYR A 35 26.40 -36.82 5.12
C TYR A 35 26.48 -38.34 5.33
N ASN A 36 27.70 -38.87 5.43
CA ASN A 36 27.90 -40.26 5.82
C ASN A 36 27.94 -40.36 7.36
N ARG A 37 27.56 -41.51 7.93
CA ARG A 37 27.50 -41.68 9.40
C ARG A 37 28.86 -41.59 10.10
N ASP A 38 29.94 -41.80 9.36
CA ASP A 38 31.34 -41.73 9.79
C ASP A 38 31.99 -40.37 9.52
N ASP A 39 31.21 -39.35 9.14
CA ASP A 39 31.75 -38.00 8.90
C ASP A 39 32.39 -37.42 10.16
N VAL A 40 33.63 -36.97 10.02
CA VAL A 40 34.46 -36.49 11.12
C VAL A 40 33.81 -35.35 11.92
N ASN A 41 32.95 -34.55 11.29
CA ASN A 41 32.30 -33.40 11.93
C ASN A 41 31.08 -33.80 12.78
N ILE A 42 30.49 -34.99 12.57
CA ILE A 42 29.25 -35.41 13.26
C ILE A 42 29.47 -35.46 14.77
N SER A 43 30.61 -36.02 15.21
CA SER A 43 30.92 -36.14 16.63
C SER A 43 30.96 -34.79 17.36
N THR A 44 31.35 -33.73 16.65
CA THR A 44 31.35 -32.34 17.14
C THR A 44 29.94 -31.76 17.11
N TRP A 45 29.24 -31.86 15.98
CA TRP A 45 27.88 -31.33 15.82
C TRP A 45 26.88 -31.92 16.82
N THR A 46 26.95 -33.23 17.10
CA THR A 46 26.00 -33.88 18.02
C THR A 46 26.11 -33.41 19.47
N LYS A 47 27.21 -32.74 19.86
CA LYS A 47 27.37 -32.20 21.22
C LYS A 47 26.56 -30.92 21.45
N SER A 48 26.23 -30.20 20.38
CA SER A 48 25.57 -28.89 20.41
C SER A 48 24.52 -28.76 19.32
N LEU A 49 23.78 -29.84 19.03
CA LEU A 49 22.93 -29.92 17.85
C LEU A 49 21.84 -28.82 17.80
N GLY A 50 21.43 -28.25 18.94
CA GLY A 50 20.43 -27.15 19.00
C GLY A 50 20.99 -25.73 18.94
N ASP A 51 22.31 -25.56 18.87
CA ASP A 51 22.95 -24.24 18.79
C ASP A 51 22.96 -23.71 17.35
N GLN A 52 22.61 -22.43 17.18
CA GLN A 52 22.44 -21.82 15.85
C GLN A 52 23.73 -21.82 15.02
N ASP A 53 24.90 -21.64 15.66
CA ASP A 53 26.18 -21.70 14.96
C ASP A 53 26.49 -23.13 14.49
N THR A 54 26.10 -24.12 15.27
CA THR A 54 26.19 -25.53 14.87
C THR A 54 25.25 -25.85 13.69
N VAL A 55 24.00 -25.36 13.70
CA VAL A 55 23.05 -25.51 12.57
C VAL A 55 23.58 -24.85 11.31
N LYS A 56 24.17 -23.66 11.46
CA LYS A 56 24.79 -22.91 10.36
C LYS A 56 25.97 -23.66 9.76
N ASP A 57 26.85 -24.20 10.60
CA ASP A 57 28.01 -24.98 10.17
C ASP A 57 27.58 -26.26 9.44
N ILE A 58 26.58 -26.98 9.96
CA ILE A 58 25.97 -28.13 9.29
C ILE A 58 25.39 -27.71 7.93
N PHE A 59 24.70 -26.58 7.83
CA PHE A 59 24.06 -26.15 6.57
C PHE A 59 25.09 -25.73 5.51
N LEU A 60 26.14 -24.99 5.90
CA LEU A 60 27.19 -24.52 4.99
C LEU A 60 28.11 -25.65 4.54
N THR A 61 28.37 -26.64 5.40
CA THR A 61 29.24 -27.78 5.09
C THR A 61 28.69 -28.64 3.94
N ILE A 62 27.38 -28.57 3.64
CA ILE A 62 26.74 -29.29 2.53
C ILE A 62 27.36 -28.90 1.18
N LYS A 63 27.83 -27.65 1.03
CA LYS A 63 28.43 -27.14 -0.21
C LYS A 63 29.69 -27.91 -0.63
N THR A 64 30.40 -28.49 0.35
CA THR A 64 31.62 -29.28 0.14
C THR A 64 31.32 -30.69 -0.38
N ARG A 65 30.05 -31.10 -0.38
CA ARG A 65 29.63 -32.48 -0.69
C ARG A 65 29.39 -32.71 -2.18
N GLY A 66 29.23 -33.99 -2.52
CA GLY A 66 29.19 -34.53 -3.88
C GLY A 66 28.11 -33.92 -4.81
N PRO A 67 28.08 -34.28 -6.09
CA PRO A 67 27.18 -33.69 -7.10
C PRO A 67 25.69 -33.74 -6.69
N ASN A 68 25.27 -34.82 -6.03
CA ASN A 68 23.88 -35.05 -5.62
C ASN A 68 23.47 -34.40 -4.30
N ALA A 69 24.40 -33.76 -3.59
CA ALA A 69 24.14 -33.25 -2.24
C ALA A 69 23.02 -32.20 -2.18
N CYS A 70 22.86 -31.35 -3.20
CA CYS A 70 21.77 -30.36 -3.23
C CYS A 70 20.41 -31.06 -3.37
N LYS A 71 20.31 -32.01 -4.30
CA LYS A 71 19.08 -32.79 -4.50
C LYS A 71 18.68 -33.55 -3.23
N ASN A 72 19.66 -34.14 -2.56
CA ASN A 72 19.43 -34.90 -1.32
C ASN A 72 19.11 -33.98 -0.13
N LEU A 73 19.68 -32.77 -0.07
CA LEU A 73 19.30 -31.74 0.90
C LEU A 73 17.83 -31.36 0.73
N LEU A 74 17.40 -31.06 -0.50
CA LEU A 74 16.02 -30.70 -0.80
C LEU A 74 15.03 -31.80 -0.40
N LEU A 75 15.39 -33.06 -0.71
CA LEU A 75 14.61 -34.22 -0.27
C LEU A 75 14.52 -34.31 1.26
N SER A 76 15.64 -34.10 1.96
CA SER A 76 15.70 -34.16 3.42
C SER A 76 14.88 -33.05 4.09
N LEU A 77 14.92 -31.83 3.54
CA LEU A 77 14.11 -30.70 3.99
C LEU A 77 12.62 -30.99 3.84
N ARG A 78 12.19 -31.55 2.69
CA ARG A 78 10.79 -31.92 2.46
C ARG A 78 10.31 -33.03 3.41
N GLN A 79 11.19 -33.95 3.79
CA GLN A 79 10.87 -35.06 4.70
C GLN A 79 10.93 -34.71 6.20
N SER A 80 11.38 -33.50 6.53
CA SER A 80 11.54 -33.02 7.91
C SER A 80 10.69 -31.78 8.22
N ASN A 81 9.60 -31.57 7.48
CA ASN A 81 8.71 -30.40 7.61
C ASN A 81 9.35 -29.03 7.29
N HIS A 82 10.46 -29.00 6.56
CA HIS A 82 11.11 -27.78 6.06
C HIS A 82 10.82 -27.53 4.58
N GLY A 83 9.61 -27.85 4.13
CA GLY A 83 9.22 -27.77 2.71
C GLY A 83 9.35 -26.36 2.12
N ASN A 84 9.00 -25.34 2.89
CA ASN A 84 9.17 -23.92 2.55
C ASN A 84 10.64 -23.56 2.26
N ILE A 85 11.57 -24.09 3.04
CA ILE A 85 13.02 -23.90 2.83
C ILE A 85 13.47 -24.64 1.57
N ALA A 86 12.95 -25.86 1.33
CA ALA A 86 13.23 -26.60 0.11
C ALA A 86 12.75 -25.84 -1.14
N ASP A 87 11.58 -25.19 -1.07
CA ASP A 87 11.02 -24.40 -2.17
C ASP A 87 11.88 -23.14 -2.44
N ILE A 88 12.36 -22.46 -1.40
CA ILE A 88 13.33 -21.34 -1.49
C ILE A 88 14.62 -21.79 -2.20
N LEU A 89 15.18 -22.94 -1.81
CA LEU A 89 16.43 -23.45 -2.37
C LEU A 89 16.27 -24.02 -3.80
N GLU A 90 15.11 -24.61 -4.13
CA GLU A 90 14.77 -25.04 -5.50
C GLU A 90 14.52 -23.86 -6.43
N GLY A 91 14.15 -22.69 -5.89
CA GLY A 91 13.70 -21.55 -6.69
C GLY A 91 12.29 -21.74 -7.25
N LYS A 92 11.49 -22.63 -6.64
CA LYS A 92 10.05 -22.72 -6.88
C LYS A 92 9.40 -21.63 -6.04
N SER A 93 9.05 -20.53 -6.70
CA SER A 93 8.25 -19.47 -6.06
C SER A 93 6.95 -20.07 -5.54
N ILE A 94 6.64 -19.89 -4.24
CA ILE A 94 5.55 -19.02 -3.74
C ILE A 94 5.47 -19.14 -2.20
N SER A 95 6.05 -18.14 -1.52
CA SER A 95 5.53 -17.56 -0.28
C SER A 95 6.00 -16.11 -0.22
N SER A 96 5.08 -15.17 -0.48
CA SER A 96 5.21 -13.71 -0.31
C SER A 96 6.52 -13.04 -0.79
N ASN A 97 6.77 -12.99 -2.10
CA ASN A 97 7.51 -11.86 -2.65
C ASN A 97 6.50 -10.79 -3.09
N ASN A 98 6.33 -9.77 -2.25
CA ASN A 98 6.18 -8.36 -2.62
C ASN A 98 6.09 -8.09 -4.14
N ILE A 99 4.96 -8.37 -4.82
CA ILE A 99 4.74 -7.81 -6.16
C ILE A 99 4.60 -6.32 -5.93
N ARG A 100 5.48 -5.51 -6.52
CA ARG A 100 5.54 -4.06 -6.30
C ARG A 100 5.21 -3.34 -7.60
N TYR A 101 4.57 -2.17 -7.49
CA TYR A 101 4.52 -1.28 -8.63
C TYR A 101 5.92 -0.72 -8.91
N PRO A 102 6.32 -0.58 -10.20
CA PRO A 102 7.41 0.31 -10.57
C PRO A 102 7.11 1.71 -10.04
N MET A 103 8.09 2.36 -9.42
CA MET A 103 7.96 3.68 -8.79
C MET A 103 9.32 4.40 -8.85
N ARG A 104 9.90 4.53 -10.04
CA ARG A 104 11.27 5.03 -10.30
C ARG A 104 11.39 6.08 -11.42
N SER A 105 10.30 6.36 -12.14
CA SER A 105 10.18 7.44 -13.12
C SER A 105 10.50 8.81 -12.53
N LYS A 106 10.81 9.77 -13.42
CA LYS A 106 11.17 11.16 -13.09
C LYS A 106 10.43 12.11 -14.05
N PRO A 107 9.35 12.77 -13.61
CA PRO A 107 8.76 12.73 -12.27
C PRO A 107 8.16 11.35 -11.94
N ARG A 108 8.07 11.03 -10.64
CA ARG A 108 7.58 9.74 -10.12
C ARG A 108 6.10 9.48 -10.43
N GLY A 109 5.38 10.58 -10.61
CA GLY A 109 3.95 10.60 -10.79
C GLY A 109 3.47 12.02 -10.98
N LEU A 110 2.22 12.14 -11.42
CA LEU A 110 1.51 13.41 -11.42
C LEU A 110 0.54 13.46 -10.23
N VAL A 111 0.41 14.63 -9.64
CA VAL A 111 -0.49 14.90 -8.52
C VAL A 111 -1.41 16.04 -8.91
N LEU A 112 -2.72 15.81 -8.87
CA LEU A 112 -3.73 16.85 -8.96
C LEU A 112 -4.25 17.18 -7.55
N VAL A 113 -4.24 18.45 -7.17
CA VAL A 113 -4.86 18.94 -5.93
C VAL A 113 -5.93 19.95 -6.28
N ILE A 114 -7.17 19.69 -5.87
CA ILE A 114 -8.29 20.62 -5.96
C ILE A 114 -8.72 21.01 -4.54
N SER A 115 -8.70 22.31 -4.23
CA SER A 115 -9.05 22.85 -2.92
C SER A 115 -10.10 23.96 -3.02
N ASN A 116 -11.34 23.68 -2.64
CA ASN A 116 -12.36 24.76 -2.54
C ASN A 116 -12.35 25.34 -1.13
N ILE A 117 -11.88 26.57 -1.01
CA ILE A 117 -11.73 27.31 0.25
C ILE A 117 -12.90 28.28 0.43
N TYR A 118 -13.26 29.01 -0.62
CA TYR A 118 -14.35 29.99 -0.65
C TYR A 118 -15.50 29.46 -1.50
N PHE A 119 -16.73 29.74 -1.06
CA PHE A 119 -17.96 29.30 -1.72
C PHE A 119 -18.84 30.52 -1.96
N ASP A 120 -19.64 30.47 -3.02
CA ASP A 120 -20.55 31.55 -3.40
C ASP A 120 -21.75 31.64 -2.45
N SER A 121 -22.01 30.57 -1.70
CA SER A 121 -23.06 30.46 -0.70
C SER A 121 -22.68 31.15 0.62
N THR A 122 -23.61 31.14 1.59
CA THR A 122 -23.36 31.64 2.95
C THR A 122 -22.55 30.66 3.83
N GLU A 123 -22.02 29.58 3.25
CA GLU A 123 -21.18 28.63 3.97
C GLU A 123 -19.88 29.29 4.45
N LYS A 124 -19.37 28.80 5.59
CA LYS A 124 -18.14 29.35 6.17
C LYS A 124 -16.93 28.97 5.31
N PRO A 125 -16.05 29.93 4.98
CA PRO A 125 -14.81 29.63 4.29
C PRO A 125 -13.96 28.59 5.03
N ARG A 126 -13.28 27.75 4.26
CA ARG A 126 -12.38 26.70 4.77
C ARG A 126 -10.94 27.19 4.80
N LEU A 127 -10.65 28.31 5.47
CA LEU A 127 -9.34 28.97 5.44
C LEU A 127 -8.16 28.02 5.73
N ALA A 128 -8.34 27.10 6.67
CA ALA A 128 -7.34 26.09 7.01
C ALA A 128 -6.95 25.15 5.83
N ALA A 129 -7.77 25.05 4.79
CA ALA A 129 -7.47 24.26 3.58
C ALA A 129 -6.36 24.88 2.72
N GLU A 130 -6.00 26.16 2.93
CA GLU A 130 -4.81 26.78 2.32
C GLU A 130 -3.53 26.10 2.83
N HIS A 131 -3.47 25.79 4.14
CA HIS A 131 -2.37 25.05 4.74
C HIS A 131 -2.32 23.60 4.24
N ASP A 132 -3.47 22.93 4.11
CA ASP A 132 -3.55 21.58 3.55
C ASP A 132 -2.97 21.52 2.12
N GLU A 133 -3.36 22.47 1.26
CA GLU A 133 -2.85 22.53 -0.12
C GLU A 133 -1.34 22.79 -0.15
N ALA A 134 -0.86 23.77 0.63
CA ALA A 134 0.56 24.10 0.68
C ALA A 134 1.41 22.90 1.15
N ASN A 135 0.96 22.21 2.20
CA ASN A 135 1.64 21.03 2.73
C ASN A 135 1.66 19.87 1.73
N LEU A 136 0.54 19.57 1.08
CA LEU A 136 0.46 18.53 0.03
C LEU A 136 1.39 18.86 -1.14
N LYS A 137 1.36 20.11 -1.61
CA LYS A 137 2.19 20.57 -2.73
C LYS A 137 3.67 20.43 -2.40
N GLU A 138 4.10 20.86 -1.23
CA GLU A 138 5.49 20.80 -0.83
C GLU A 138 5.95 19.35 -0.63
N LEU A 139 5.18 18.55 0.10
CA LEU A 139 5.47 17.15 0.36
C LEU A 139 5.66 16.34 -0.94
N PHE A 140 4.69 16.42 -1.86
CA PHE A 140 4.74 15.64 -3.10
C PHE A 140 5.82 16.12 -4.06
N LYS A 141 6.11 17.43 -4.11
CA LYS A 141 7.27 17.94 -4.84
C LYS A 141 8.58 17.37 -4.29
N GLN A 142 8.76 17.37 -2.97
CA GLN A 142 9.95 16.79 -2.33
C GLN A 142 10.07 15.27 -2.58
N MET A 143 8.95 14.56 -2.72
CA MET A 143 8.95 13.13 -3.08
C MET A 143 9.18 12.86 -4.58
N GLY A 144 9.37 13.91 -5.39
CA GLY A 144 9.69 13.80 -6.81
C GLY A 144 8.49 13.73 -7.75
N PHE A 145 7.32 14.20 -7.32
CA PHE A 145 6.12 14.30 -8.15
C PHE A 145 6.01 15.69 -8.80
N GLU A 146 5.33 15.75 -9.94
CA GLU A 146 4.86 17.02 -10.49
C GLU A 146 3.45 17.31 -9.95
N VAL A 147 3.26 18.47 -9.32
CA VAL A 147 2.01 18.84 -8.64
C VAL A 147 1.31 19.97 -9.37
N VAL A 148 0.05 19.75 -9.75
CA VAL A 148 -0.88 20.74 -10.29
C VAL A 148 -1.95 21.05 -9.25
N THR A 149 -2.15 22.34 -8.96
CA THR A 149 -3.08 22.82 -7.94
C THR A 149 -4.15 23.71 -8.55
N HIS A 150 -5.41 23.52 -8.16
CA HIS A 150 -6.54 24.37 -8.51
C HIS A 150 -7.35 24.71 -7.26
N GLN A 151 -7.86 25.94 -7.20
CA GLN A 151 -8.65 26.43 -6.09
C GLN A 151 -10.03 26.90 -6.53
N ASN A 152 -11.01 26.78 -5.63
CA ASN A 152 -12.33 27.41 -5.74
C ASN A 152 -13.01 27.14 -7.09
N LEU A 153 -13.16 25.87 -7.44
CA LEU A 153 -13.81 25.41 -8.66
C LEU A 153 -15.30 25.14 -8.45
N THR A 154 -16.12 25.53 -9.42
CA THR A 154 -17.52 25.08 -9.52
C THR A 154 -17.59 23.59 -9.82
N GLY A 155 -18.76 22.97 -9.62
CA GLY A 155 -18.94 21.54 -9.91
C GLY A 155 -18.56 21.18 -11.36
N GLN A 156 -18.93 22.04 -12.31
CA GLN A 156 -18.60 21.85 -13.73
C GLN A 156 -17.09 21.95 -13.97
N GLN A 157 -16.43 22.93 -13.35
CA GLN A 157 -14.99 23.12 -13.46
C GLN A 157 -14.20 21.97 -12.83
N ILE A 158 -14.66 21.38 -11.71
CA ILE A 158 -14.04 20.19 -11.12
C ILE A 158 -14.01 19.05 -12.15
N LYS A 159 -15.17 18.72 -12.75
CA LYS A 159 -15.25 17.65 -13.76
C LYS A 159 -14.35 17.94 -14.97
N GLU A 160 -14.30 19.18 -15.43
CA GLU A 160 -13.48 19.55 -16.59
C GLU A 160 -11.98 19.50 -16.30
N VAL A 161 -11.54 19.99 -15.14
CA VAL A 161 -10.13 19.93 -14.71
C VAL A 161 -9.68 18.48 -14.57
N VAL A 162 -10.48 17.63 -13.92
CA VAL A 162 -10.14 16.21 -13.73
C VAL A 162 -10.10 15.47 -15.06
N ARG A 163 -11.08 15.71 -15.94
CA ARG A 163 -11.12 15.14 -17.30
C ARG A 163 -9.92 15.58 -18.15
N THR A 164 -9.54 16.86 -18.05
CA THR A 164 -8.38 17.39 -18.77
C THR A 164 -7.10 16.77 -18.23
N PHE A 165 -6.97 16.66 -16.92
CA PHE A 165 -5.83 16.05 -16.25
C PHE A 165 -5.67 14.57 -16.63
N SER A 166 -6.77 13.78 -16.66
CA SER A 166 -6.72 12.36 -17.04
C SER A 166 -6.34 12.11 -18.51
N LYS A 167 -6.42 13.14 -19.36
CA LYS A 167 -6.04 13.08 -20.78
C LYS A 167 -4.61 13.57 -21.06
N ARG A 168 -3.86 13.95 -20.04
CA ARG A 168 -2.47 14.39 -20.21
C ARG A 168 -1.59 13.28 -20.77
N LYS A 169 -0.81 13.59 -21.81
CA LYS A 169 0.05 12.62 -22.51
C LYS A 169 1.26 12.17 -21.69
N ASP A 170 1.73 13.00 -20.77
CA ASP A 170 2.87 12.69 -19.90
C ASP A 170 2.52 11.69 -18.78
N LEU A 171 1.24 11.37 -18.55
CA LEU A 171 0.84 10.25 -17.69
C LEU A 171 1.43 8.89 -18.14
N GLU A 172 1.70 8.74 -19.44
CA GLU A 172 2.34 7.53 -19.98
C GLU A 172 3.78 7.36 -19.46
N LYS A 173 4.46 8.47 -19.16
CA LYS A 173 5.88 8.52 -18.79
C LYS A 173 6.16 8.43 -17.29
N VAL A 174 5.11 8.54 -16.47
CA VAL A 174 5.23 8.46 -15.02
C VAL A 174 4.69 7.13 -14.51
N ASP A 175 5.08 6.75 -13.30
CA ASP A 175 4.68 5.47 -12.73
C ASP A 175 3.39 5.52 -11.94
N SER A 176 2.94 6.71 -11.51
CA SER A 176 1.80 6.81 -10.59
C SER A 176 1.00 8.09 -10.76
N CYS A 177 -0.22 8.07 -10.21
CA CYS A 177 -1.10 9.23 -10.22
C CYS A 177 -1.79 9.39 -8.86
N PHE A 178 -1.84 10.63 -8.37
CA PHE A 178 -2.61 11.02 -7.19
C PHE A 178 -3.62 12.11 -7.54
N VAL A 179 -4.82 12.01 -6.98
CA VAL A 179 -5.85 13.05 -7.05
C VAL A 179 -6.33 13.34 -5.64
N PHE A 180 -6.03 14.53 -5.16
CA PHE A 180 -6.51 15.07 -3.89
C PHE A 180 -7.65 16.05 -4.17
N ILE A 181 -8.81 15.83 -3.55
CA ILE A 181 -9.90 16.80 -3.57
C ILE A 181 -10.28 17.12 -2.12
N THR A 182 -10.08 18.37 -1.74
CA THR A 182 -10.54 18.89 -0.45
C THR A 182 -11.71 19.82 -0.70
N SER A 183 -12.91 19.33 -0.37
CA SER A 183 -14.26 19.94 -0.46
C SER A 183 -14.87 20.29 0.91
N HIS A 184 -16.00 20.98 0.94
CA HIS A 184 -17.15 20.45 1.66
C HIS A 184 -17.76 19.27 0.87
N GLY A 185 -18.63 18.51 1.53
CA GLY A 185 -19.28 17.36 0.92
C GLY A 185 -20.52 16.95 1.66
N THR A 186 -21.36 16.20 0.95
CA THR A 186 -22.60 15.64 1.47
C THR A 186 -22.77 14.21 0.95
N GLU A 187 -23.77 13.51 1.47
CA GLU A 187 -24.29 12.30 0.83
C GLU A 187 -25.53 12.63 0.01
N ASP A 188 -25.62 12.01 -1.16
CA ASP A 188 -26.85 12.05 -1.94
C ASP A 188 -27.88 11.02 -1.42
N LYS A 189 -29.07 11.02 -2.02
CA LYS A 189 -30.17 10.11 -1.62
C LYS A 189 -29.83 8.62 -1.77
N MET A 190 -28.76 8.26 -2.46
CA MET A 190 -28.27 6.90 -2.67
C MET A 190 -27.03 6.59 -1.81
N ASN A 191 -26.67 7.48 -0.86
CA ASN A 191 -25.47 7.42 -0.03
C ASN A 191 -24.14 7.51 -0.82
N ASN A 192 -24.17 8.10 -2.01
CA ASN A 192 -22.94 8.44 -2.73
C ASN A 192 -22.37 9.74 -2.16
N SER A 193 -21.06 9.81 -2.04
CA SER A 193 -20.37 11.00 -1.54
C SER A 193 -20.23 12.04 -2.64
N GLU A 194 -20.88 13.17 -2.44
CA GLU A 194 -20.89 14.33 -3.33
C GLU A 194 -19.85 15.36 -2.87
N ILE A 195 -19.07 15.86 -3.83
CA ILE A 195 -18.12 16.94 -3.66
C ILE A 195 -18.84 18.24 -3.99
N GLN A 196 -18.82 19.20 -3.07
CA GLN A 196 -19.45 20.51 -3.31
C GLN A 196 -18.52 21.41 -4.13
N GLY A 197 -19.02 21.89 -5.27
CA GLY A 197 -18.42 23.01 -6.00
C GLY A 197 -18.64 24.33 -5.27
N THR A 198 -17.94 25.39 -5.68
CA THR A 198 -18.15 26.74 -5.10
C THR A 198 -19.56 27.28 -5.30
N ASP A 199 -20.22 26.82 -6.36
CA ASP A 199 -21.59 27.14 -6.77
C ASP A 199 -22.65 26.26 -6.08
N TYR A 200 -22.25 25.38 -5.15
CA TYR A 200 -23.18 24.50 -4.44
C TYR A 200 -24.22 25.31 -3.65
N GLN A 201 -25.49 24.93 -3.81
CA GLN A 201 -26.61 25.52 -3.07
C GLN A 201 -27.47 24.40 -2.46
N LYS A 202 -27.61 24.42 -1.12
CA LYS A 202 -28.35 23.39 -0.36
C LYS A 202 -29.85 23.38 -0.65
N ASP A 203 -30.44 24.56 -0.85
CA ASP A 203 -31.90 24.78 -0.86
C ASP A 203 -32.47 25.32 -2.19
N ALA A 204 -31.64 25.44 -3.24
CA ALA A 204 -32.07 25.94 -4.56
C ALA A 204 -32.26 24.80 -5.57
N PRO A 205 -33.14 24.95 -6.59
CA PRO A 205 -33.18 24.00 -7.70
C PRO A 205 -31.77 23.91 -8.31
N ALA A 206 -31.25 22.69 -8.44
CA ALA A 206 -29.88 22.40 -8.84
C ALA A 206 -29.54 23.02 -10.20
N ASN A 207 -29.04 24.26 -10.21
CA ASN A 207 -28.43 24.88 -11.37
C ASN A 207 -26.90 24.64 -11.40
N TYR A 208 -26.37 23.95 -10.39
CA TYR A 208 -24.97 23.55 -10.33
C TYR A 208 -24.80 22.11 -10.80
N GLU A 209 -23.61 21.81 -11.32
CA GLU A 209 -23.26 20.46 -11.74
C GLU A 209 -22.93 19.60 -10.51
N LYS A 210 -23.71 18.55 -10.29
CA LYS A 210 -23.46 17.58 -9.22
C LYS A 210 -22.19 16.77 -9.51
N VAL A 211 -21.29 16.66 -8.53
CA VAL A 211 -20.03 15.91 -8.66
C VAL A 211 -19.95 14.81 -7.61
N LEU A 212 -20.04 13.55 -8.04
CA LEU A 212 -19.80 12.41 -7.15
C LEU A 212 -18.32 12.06 -7.11
N CYS A 213 -17.84 11.48 -6.01
CA CYS A 213 -16.49 10.92 -5.95
C CYS A 213 -16.27 9.87 -7.06
N SER A 214 -17.33 9.17 -7.48
CA SER A 214 -17.28 8.23 -8.59
C SER A 214 -16.98 8.88 -9.93
N ASP A 215 -17.60 10.03 -10.19
CA ASP A 215 -17.34 10.79 -11.42
C ASP A 215 -15.85 11.12 -11.56
N ILE A 216 -15.13 11.28 -10.44
CA ILE A 216 -13.71 11.58 -10.43
C ILE A 216 -12.87 10.37 -10.85
N TYR A 217 -13.04 9.21 -10.20
CA TYR A 217 -12.23 8.03 -10.51
C TYR A 217 -12.64 7.35 -11.82
N ASP A 218 -13.86 7.57 -12.32
CA ASP A 218 -14.34 7.02 -13.59
C ASP A 218 -13.56 7.56 -14.79
N TYR A 219 -13.00 8.78 -14.68
CA TYR A 219 -12.09 9.34 -15.69
C TYR A 219 -10.73 8.62 -15.78
N PHE A 220 -10.42 7.71 -14.85
CA PHE A 220 -9.13 7.02 -14.75
C PHE A 220 -9.25 5.49 -14.87
N THR A 221 -10.40 5.00 -15.33
CA THR A 221 -10.54 3.61 -15.73
C THR A 221 -9.57 3.26 -16.86
N VAL A 222 -9.28 1.98 -17.07
CA VAL A 222 -8.37 1.52 -18.13
C VAL A 222 -8.85 1.99 -19.51
N GLU A 223 -10.16 2.05 -19.72
CA GLU A 223 -10.79 2.56 -20.95
C GLU A 223 -10.67 4.08 -21.08
N ALA A 224 -10.92 4.84 -20.00
CA ALA A 224 -10.92 6.30 -20.05
C ALA A 224 -9.51 6.92 -20.00
N CYS A 225 -8.55 6.25 -19.35
CA CYS A 225 -7.17 6.68 -19.16
C CYS A 225 -6.19 5.49 -19.32
N PRO A 226 -6.03 4.95 -20.54
CA PRO A 226 -5.16 3.80 -20.79
C PRO A 226 -3.69 4.05 -20.46
N GLN A 227 -3.25 5.31 -20.39
CA GLN A 227 -1.89 5.71 -20.01
C GLN A 227 -1.52 5.28 -18.58
N LEU A 228 -2.53 5.03 -17.74
CA LEU A 228 -2.38 4.60 -16.34
C LEU A 228 -2.84 3.15 -16.11
N ALA A 229 -3.00 2.34 -17.15
CA ALA A 229 -3.22 0.91 -17.00
C ALA A 229 -2.05 0.26 -16.23
N GLU A 230 -2.36 -0.62 -15.27
CA GLU A 230 -1.39 -1.32 -14.40
C GLU A 230 -0.53 -0.44 -13.48
N LYS A 231 -0.78 0.88 -13.45
CA LYS A 231 -0.12 1.87 -12.60
C LYS A 231 -1.02 2.25 -11.41
N PRO A 232 -0.45 2.48 -10.21
CA PRO A 232 -1.21 2.84 -9.03
C PRO A 232 -1.87 4.22 -9.20
N LYS A 233 -3.18 4.26 -8.99
CA LYS A 233 -4.03 5.46 -9.03
C LYS A 233 -4.64 5.68 -7.65
N ILE A 234 -4.30 6.79 -7.00
CA ILE A 234 -4.70 7.05 -5.62
C ILE A 234 -5.60 8.29 -5.57
N PHE A 235 -6.82 8.11 -5.06
CA PHE A 235 -7.80 9.17 -4.91
C PHE A 235 -8.01 9.45 -3.44
N VAL A 236 -7.81 10.69 -3.01
CA VAL A 236 -7.93 11.10 -1.61
C VAL A 236 -8.95 12.22 -1.51
N PHE A 237 -10.05 11.92 -0.82
CA PHE A 237 -11.17 12.84 -0.65
C PHE A 237 -11.24 13.31 0.81
N GLN A 238 -10.90 14.58 1.01
CA GLN A 238 -11.05 15.27 2.28
C GLN A 238 -12.37 16.07 2.23
N ILE A 239 -13.48 15.36 2.35
CA ILE A 239 -14.84 15.92 2.37
C ILE A 239 -15.63 15.36 3.54
N CYS A 240 -16.66 16.07 3.98
CA CYS A 240 -17.67 15.48 4.84
C CYS A 240 -18.54 14.54 4.01
N ARG A 241 -19.05 13.48 4.63
CA ARG A 241 -19.98 12.54 3.99
C ARG A 241 -21.36 12.59 4.63
N GLY A 242 -21.62 13.55 5.52
CA GLY A 242 -22.89 13.74 6.18
C GLY A 242 -22.75 14.48 7.51
N GLU A 243 -23.85 14.56 8.25
CA GLU A 243 -23.93 15.31 9.51
C GLU A 243 -23.76 14.41 10.76
N LYS A 244 -23.58 13.09 10.60
CA LYS A 244 -23.40 12.18 11.74
C LYS A 244 -22.05 12.45 12.41
N VAL A 245 -22.10 12.45 13.73
CA VAL A 245 -20.93 12.66 14.57
C VAL A 245 -20.47 11.31 15.12
N GLN A 246 -19.23 10.93 14.86
CA GLN A 246 -18.65 9.71 15.41
C GLN A 246 -18.32 9.94 16.89
N LYS A 247 -18.84 9.09 17.77
CA LYS A 247 -18.57 9.12 19.20
C LYS A 247 -17.72 7.92 19.61
N SER A 248 -16.73 8.16 20.46
CA SER A 248 -15.95 7.08 21.09
C SER A 248 -16.81 6.34 22.11
N VAL A 249 -16.77 5.01 22.10
CA VAL A 249 -17.37 4.14 23.13
C VAL A 249 -16.27 3.50 24.00
N ALA A 250 -16.53 3.32 25.29
CA ALA A 250 -15.60 2.63 26.19
C ALA A 250 -15.49 1.14 25.81
N GLN A 251 -14.27 0.62 25.74
CA GLN A 251 -14.03 -0.77 25.31
C GLN A 251 -14.44 -1.79 26.39
N SER A 252 -15.27 -2.76 26.03
CA SER A 252 -15.23 -4.10 26.64
C SER A 252 -14.40 -5.01 25.73
N ARG A 253 -13.48 -5.77 26.30
CA ARG A 253 -12.64 -6.73 25.55
C ARG A 253 -13.50 -7.94 25.18
N VAL A 254 -13.70 -8.17 23.89
CA VAL A 254 -14.23 -9.43 23.37
C VAL A 254 -13.29 -9.94 22.29
N SER A 255 -12.74 -11.13 22.55
CA SER A 255 -12.01 -11.97 21.62
C SER A 255 -12.99 -12.72 20.72
N ILE A 256 -12.72 -12.79 19.41
CA ILE A 256 -13.48 -13.59 18.45
C ILE A 256 -12.52 -14.38 17.57
N ASP A 257 -12.78 -15.69 17.48
CA ASP A 257 -12.10 -16.67 16.65
C ASP A 257 -12.40 -16.50 15.16
N SER A 258 -11.42 -16.82 14.31
CA SER A 258 -11.48 -16.76 12.85
C SER A 258 -11.71 -18.15 12.24
N LEU A 259 -12.70 -18.26 11.33
CA LEU A 259 -12.88 -19.40 10.42
C LEU A 259 -12.59 -18.99 8.97
N ALA A 260 -11.83 -19.83 8.28
CA ALA A 260 -11.40 -19.69 6.89
C ALA A 260 -12.42 -20.28 5.90
N ASN A 261 -12.42 -19.80 4.65
CA ASN A 261 -12.96 -20.53 3.49
C ASN A 261 -12.11 -20.30 2.23
N LYS A 262 -12.08 -21.34 1.38
CA LYS A 262 -11.24 -21.55 0.19
C LYS A 262 -11.77 -20.80 -1.06
N ALA A 263 -10.89 -20.59 -2.03
CA ALA A 263 -11.24 -20.15 -3.39
C ALA A 263 -10.68 -21.12 -4.45
N ASP A 264 -11.46 -21.36 -5.51
CA ASP A 264 -11.09 -22.15 -6.69
C ASP A 264 -10.49 -21.28 -7.81
N GLU A 265 -9.68 -21.94 -8.65
CA GLU A 265 -8.89 -21.39 -9.75
C GLU A 265 -9.68 -21.40 -11.08
N TYR A 266 -9.66 -20.28 -11.82
CA TYR A 266 -10.10 -20.21 -13.22
C TYR A 266 -9.00 -19.56 -14.07
N VAL A 267 -8.52 -20.28 -15.08
CA VAL A 267 -7.72 -19.73 -16.17
C VAL A 267 -8.69 -19.11 -17.18
N ARG A 268 -8.61 -17.79 -17.40
CA ARG A 268 -9.25 -17.08 -18.51
C ARG A 268 -8.22 -16.21 -19.23
N GLY A 269 -8.37 -16.06 -20.53
CA GLY A 269 -7.49 -15.25 -21.39
C GLY A 269 -7.28 -13.83 -20.85
N LEU A 270 -6.10 -13.25 -21.10
CA LEU A 270 -5.66 -11.94 -20.60
C LEU A 270 -6.60 -10.82 -21.07
N THR A 271 -7.59 -10.51 -20.24
CA THR A 271 -8.44 -9.32 -20.32
C THR A 271 -8.25 -8.53 -19.02
N THR A 272 -7.87 -7.25 -19.11
CA THR A 272 -7.70 -6.37 -17.94
C THR A 272 -9.05 -5.84 -17.48
N ARG A 273 -9.27 -5.72 -16.16
CA ARG A 273 -10.51 -5.13 -15.60
C ARG A 273 -10.49 -3.62 -15.79
N ASN A 274 -11.65 -3.01 -16.03
CA ASN A 274 -11.71 -1.56 -16.31
C ASN A 274 -11.37 -0.69 -15.07
N TYR A 275 -11.73 -1.18 -13.88
CA TYR A 275 -11.37 -0.58 -12.60
C TYR A 275 -10.22 -1.37 -11.96
N SER A 276 -8.98 -1.01 -12.31
CA SER A 276 -7.78 -1.70 -11.83
C SER A 276 -6.79 -0.74 -11.16
N ASP A 277 -6.02 -1.25 -10.18
CA ASP A 277 -4.92 -0.54 -9.53
C ASP A 277 -5.34 0.79 -8.87
N MET A 278 -6.57 0.87 -8.34
CA MET A 278 -7.10 2.08 -7.69
C MET A 278 -7.16 1.93 -6.17
N LEU A 279 -6.71 2.96 -5.47
CA LEU A 279 -6.88 3.12 -4.03
C LEU A 279 -7.71 4.36 -3.75
N ILE A 280 -8.90 4.18 -3.17
CA ILE A 280 -9.85 5.26 -2.89
C ILE A 280 -9.86 5.49 -1.39
N VAL A 281 -9.47 6.69 -0.97
CA VAL A 281 -9.32 7.07 0.43
C VAL A 281 -10.27 8.20 0.75
N GLN A 282 -11.09 8.01 1.78
CA GLN A 282 -11.99 9.02 2.31
C GLN A 282 -11.53 9.38 3.72
N ALA A 283 -11.50 10.67 4.02
CA ALA A 283 -11.10 11.15 5.35
C ALA A 283 -12.09 10.72 6.46
N THR A 284 -13.31 10.30 6.10
CA THR A 284 -14.37 9.93 7.04
C THR A 284 -15.11 8.65 6.63
N LEU A 285 -15.72 7.99 7.62
CA LEU A 285 -16.80 7.02 7.40
C LEU A 285 -17.97 7.64 6.60
N PRO A 286 -18.76 6.82 5.86
CA PRO A 286 -20.02 7.27 5.27
C PRO A 286 -20.91 7.94 6.31
N GLY A 287 -21.51 9.08 5.97
CA GLY A 287 -22.40 9.86 6.83
C GLY A 287 -21.71 10.77 7.83
N HIS A 288 -20.38 10.78 7.94
CA HIS A 288 -19.66 11.44 9.05
C HIS A 288 -18.94 12.75 8.68
N VAL A 289 -18.70 13.58 9.71
CA VAL A 289 -18.01 14.87 9.61
C VAL A 289 -16.49 14.71 9.69
N ALA A 290 -15.77 15.46 8.86
CA ALA A 290 -14.31 15.55 8.89
C ALA A 290 -13.88 16.79 9.70
N TYR A 291 -12.99 16.61 10.68
CA TYR A 291 -12.55 17.70 11.55
C TYR A 291 -11.32 18.42 11.02
N ARG A 292 -11.23 19.69 11.37
CA ARG A 292 -10.13 20.59 11.03
C ARG A 292 -9.77 21.41 12.25
N ASP A 293 -8.51 21.78 12.33
CA ASP A 293 -8.03 22.85 13.19
C ASP A 293 -7.95 24.13 12.37
N GLU A 294 -8.45 25.24 12.93
CA GLU A 294 -8.57 26.51 12.20
C GLU A 294 -7.20 27.12 11.83
N ILE A 295 -6.13 26.72 12.53
CA ILE A 295 -4.78 27.28 12.38
C ILE A 295 -3.90 26.33 11.55
N THR A 296 -4.04 25.02 11.72
CA THR A 296 -3.05 24.05 11.23
C THR A 296 -3.52 23.20 10.05
N GLY A 297 -4.81 23.22 9.68
CA GLY A 297 -5.35 22.43 8.56
C GLY A 297 -6.30 21.33 9.00
N SER A 298 -6.68 20.44 8.08
CA SER A 298 -7.48 19.27 8.42
C SER A 298 -6.68 18.19 9.13
N TRP A 299 -7.27 17.56 10.16
CA TRP A 299 -6.58 16.53 10.94
C TRP A 299 -6.02 15.40 10.06
N PHE A 300 -6.80 14.96 9.09
CA PHE A 300 -6.41 13.90 8.18
C PHE A 300 -5.26 14.32 7.26
N ILE A 301 -5.29 15.50 6.62
CA ILE A 301 -4.21 15.92 5.71
C ILE A 301 -2.92 16.23 6.49
N GLN A 302 -3.03 16.84 7.67
CA GLN A 302 -1.87 17.06 8.55
C GLN A 302 -1.18 15.73 8.94
N ILE A 303 -1.97 14.75 9.41
CA ILE A 303 -1.45 13.44 9.76
C ILE A 303 -0.90 12.74 8.52
N LEU A 304 -1.59 12.83 7.37
CA LEU A 304 -1.13 12.27 6.10
C LEU A 304 0.25 12.81 5.76
N CYS A 305 0.43 14.13 5.80
CA CYS A 305 1.72 14.74 5.49
C CYS A 305 2.81 14.28 6.45
N LYS A 306 2.52 14.23 7.76
CA LYS A 306 3.46 13.75 8.78
C LYS A 306 3.86 12.29 8.57
N VAL A 307 2.89 11.40 8.34
CA VAL A 307 3.13 9.97 8.15
C VAL A 307 3.91 9.73 6.86
N PHE A 308 3.52 10.35 5.75
CA PHE A 308 4.23 10.20 4.47
C PHE A 308 5.66 10.75 4.57
N MET A 309 5.86 11.93 5.17
CA MET A 309 7.20 12.49 5.38
C MET A 309 8.10 11.56 6.20
N THR A 310 7.54 10.86 7.20
CA THR A 310 8.32 10.01 8.11
C THR A 310 8.57 8.62 7.55
N TYR A 311 7.59 8.02 6.86
CA TYR A 311 7.54 6.58 6.59
C TYR A 311 7.46 6.22 5.11
N ALA A 312 7.24 7.16 4.18
CA ALA A 312 7.10 6.84 2.75
C ALA A 312 8.38 6.29 2.09
N CYS A 313 9.52 6.41 2.77
CA CYS A 313 10.78 5.82 2.34
C CYS A 313 10.88 4.31 2.64
N THR A 314 10.14 3.79 3.64
CA THR A 314 10.23 2.39 4.07
C THR A 314 8.93 1.61 3.89
N GLU A 315 7.78 2.28 3.97
CA GLU A 315 6.47 1.64 4.00
C GLU A 315 5.72 1.77 2.67
N HIS A 316 4.89 0.78 2.36
CA HIS A 316 4.01 0.87 1.21
C HIS A 316 2.73 1.63 1.54
N ILE A 317 2.05 2.12 0.50
CA ILE A 317 1.02 3.14 0.67
C ILE A 317 -0.20 2.70 1.51
N GLN A 318 -0.63 1.44 1.43
CA GLN A 318 -1.72 0.92 2.25
C GLN A 318 -1.36 0.90 3.76
N ASP A 319 -0.09 0.66 4.09
CA ASP A 319 0.40 0.73 5.49
C ASP A 319 0.50 2.18 5.94
N LEU A 320 0.94 3.11 5.08
CA LEU A 320 0.89 4.54 5.39
C LEU A 320 -0.54 4.99 5.73
N PHE A 321 -1.55 4.59 4.96
CA PHE A 321 -2.94 4.92 5.27
C PHE A 321 -3.45 4.25 6.55
N SER A 322 -3.01 3.02 6.85
CA SER A 322 -3.31 2.36 8.12
C SER A 322 -2.68 3.11 9.31
N MET A 323 -1.46 3.62 9.16
CA MET A 323 -0.79 4.47 10.15
C MET A 323 -1.53 5.80 10.34
N ILE A 324 -2.05 6.41 9.27
CA ILE A 324 -2.83 7.65 9.35
C ILE A 324 -4.09 7.42 10.20
N ASP A 325 -4.83 6.34 9.95
CA ASP A 325 -6.03 6.01 10.74
C ASP A 325 -5.68 5.72 12.22
N ALA A 326 -4.57 4.99 12.46
CA ALA A 326 -4.07 4.74 13.80
C ALA A 326 -3.70 6.04 14.55
N HIS A 327 -3.23 7.08 13.86
CA HIS A 327 -2.99 8.40 14.47
C HIS A 327 -4.29 9.17 14.70
N LEU A 328 -5.24 9.13 13.75
CA LEU A 328 -6.57 9.75 13.91
C LEU A 328 -7.30 9.23 15.16
N LYS A 329 -7.09 7.95 15.50
CA LYS A 329 -7.62 7.32 16.71
C LYS A 329 -7.30 8.09 18.00
N TYR A 330 -6.26 8.91 18.07
CA TYR A 330 -5.90 9.65 19.28
C TYR A 330 -6.41 11.11 19.30
N LEU A 331 -6.92 11.63 18.19
CA LEU A 331 -7.44 13.00 18.13
C LEU A 331 -8.89 13.07 18.60
N ARG A 332 -9.19 14.04 19.48
CA ARG A 332 -10.52 14.24 20.08
C ARG A 332 -10.88 15.71 20.09
N MET A 333 -12.13 16.00 19.77
CA MET A 333 -12.75 17.28 20.12
C MET A 333 -13.07 17.29 21.64
N PRO A 334 -13.26 18.48 22.26
CA PRO A 334 -13.59 18.59 23.69
C PRO A 334 -14.80 17.75 24.16
N ASP A 335 -15.70 17.38 23.24
CA ASP A 335 -16.90 16.57 23.48
C ASP A 335 -16.75 15.10 23.05
N ASN A 336 -15.51 14.58 23.01
CA ASN A 336 -15.16 13.21 22.65
C ASN A 336 -15.53 12.77 21.23
N LYS A 337 -15.79 13.73 20.33
CA LYS A 337 -15.93 13.42 18.90
C LYS A 337 -14.58 12.99 18.33
N CYS A 338 -14.62 11.98 17.46
CA CYS A 338 -13.45 11.41 16.80
C CYS A 338 -13.67 11.29 15.28
N GLN A 339 -12.62 10.90 14.56
CA GLN A 339 -12.64 10.69 13.12
C GLN A 339 -12.01 9.34 12.79
N THR A 340 -12.55 8.67 11.79
CA THR A 340 -12.02 7.43 11.22
C THR A 340 -12.06 7.54 9.72
N SER A 341 -10.95 7.24 9.08
CA SER A 341 -10.81 7.25 7.62
C SER A 341 -11.22 5.90 7.03
N THR A 342 -11.49 5.85 5.72
CA THR A 342 -11.74 4.59 5.02
C THR A 342 -10.85 4.47 3.80
N VAL A 343 -10.34 3.25 3.56
CA VAL A 343 -9.54 2.91 2.39
C VAL A 343 -10.23 1.77 1.65
N GLU A 344 -10.57 2.00 0.39
CA GLU A 344 -11.13 1.01 -0.53
C GLU A 344 -10.09 0.66 -1.59
N SER A 345 -9.79 -0.62 -1.76
CA SER A 345 -8.86 -1.12 -2.79
C SER A 345 -9.65 -1.75 -3.93
N ARG A 346 -9.42 -1.30 -5.17
CA ARG A 346 -9.95 -1.93 -6.39
C ARG A 346 -8.80 -2.46 -7.24
N GLU A 347 -8.58 -3.77 -7.14
CA GLU A 347 -7.45 -4.49 -7.76
C GLU A 347 -6.07 -3.90 -7.42
N PHE A 348 -5.96 -3.22 -6.28
CA PHE A 348 -4.69 -2.69 -5.77
C PHE A 348 -3.92 -3.80 -5.04
N ASN A 349 -3.40 -4.76 -5.81
CA ASN A 349 -2.85 -6.02 -5.27
C ASN A 349 -1.31 -6.06 -5.21
N LYS A 350 -0.65 -4.96 -5.58
CA LYS A 350 0.82 -4.81 -5.53
C LYS A 350 1.19 -3.79 -4.45
N HIS A 351 2.28 -4.01 -3.74
CA HIS A 351 2.80 -3.03 -2.79
C HIS A 351 3.33 -1.80 -3.55
N CYS A 352 2.78 -0.63 -3.25
CA CYS A 352 3.22 0.64 -3.80
C CYS A 352 4.13 1.35 -2.80
N TYR A 353 5.45 1.34 -3.04
CA TYR A 353 6.41 2.10 -2.25
C TYR A 353 6.76 3.39 -2.99
N LEU A 354 6.68 4.54 -2.33
CA LEU A 354 6.96 5.82 -2.99
C LEU A 354 8.46 6.06 -3.16
N HIS A 355 9.31 5.50 -2.31
CA HIS A 355 10.78 5.63 -2.38
C HIS A 355 11.28 7.05 -2.76
N PRO A 356 10.94 8.10 -1.99
CA PRO A 356 11.40 9.45 -2.26
C PRO A 356 12.93 9.50 -2.49
N GLY A 357 13.37 10.23 -3.52
CA GLY A 357 14.79 10.37 -3.86
C GLY A 357 15.45 9.19 -4.58
N LEU A 358 14.73 8.10 -4.87
CA LEU A 358 15.24 6.99 -5.70
C LEU A 358 14.60 6.99 -7.08
N TYR A 359 15.40 7.00 -8.14
CA TYR A 359 14.99 6.99 -9.53
C TYR A 359 15.57 5.80 -10.30
N GLU A 360 15.21 5.66 -11.56
CA GLU A 360 15.70 4.60 -12.44
C GLU A 360 17.16 4.85 -12.88
N GLU A 361 17.55 6.12 -13.01
CA GLU A 361 18.90 6.57 -13.34
C GLU A 361 19.94 6.14 -12.28
N ASP A 362 19.52 5.97 -11.02
CA ASP A 362 20.40 5.62 -9.88
C ASP A 362 20.80 4.12 -9.82
N LEU A 363 20.34 3.30 -10.78
CA LEU A 363 20.60 1.86 -10.82
C LEU A 363 21.76 1.47 -11.77
N ILE A 364 22.37 2.44 -12.44
CA ILE A 364 23.36 2.22 -13.50
C ILE A 364 24.82 2.34 -13.00
N ASP A 365 25.03 2.76 -11.74
CA ASP A 365 26.37 2.88 -11.12
C ASP A 365 26.71 1.77 -10.11
#